data_AF-A0A1F8M2C1-F1
#
_entry.id   AF-A0A1F8M2C1-F1
#
_cell.length_a   1.000
_cell.length_b   1.000
_cell.length_c   1.000
_cell.angle_alpha   90.00
_cell.angle_beta   90.00
_cell.angle_gamma   90.00
#
_symmetry.space_group_name_H-M   'P 1'
#
loop_
_entity.id
_entity.type
_entity.pdbx_description
1 polymer ?
#
loop_
_entity_poly.entity_id
_entity_poly.type
_entity_poly.pdbx_seq_one_letter_code
_entity_poly.pdbx_strand_id
1 'polypeptide(L)'
;MCDWQAVGAIGTIAGAAIVAISLFFAGYQIREDKRNRAAAVLKDLFDELASDPNRNTLNKVYHLKNVKNIGQKLDQKIEMVVNRLELLGIMVEGRIIEEKMALKLVRGQPLRFWYKLESYINKKRGPKGRGHYARFLEDYVIRSTKYQMAKVPEEEWTRLDGVNLVKHFKKRIEKGKWRKWKHPK
;
A
#
# COMPACT_ATOMS: atom_id res chain seq x y z
N MET A 1 24.57 -38.17 52.00
CA MET A 1 25.19 -36.95 51.45
C MET A 1 24.21 -36.42 50.44
N CYS A 2 23.49 -35.33 50.77
CA CYS A 2 22.47 -34.79 49.87
C CYS A 2 23.11 -34.23 48.61
N ASP A 3 22.49 -34.54 47.47
CA ASP A 3 22.92 -34.21 46.10
C ASP A 3 22.83 -32.69 45.83
N TRP A 4 23.74 -31.91 46.44
CA TRP A 4 23.85 -30.47 46.22
C TRP A 4 24.10 -30.10 44.75
N GLN A 5 24.68 -31.04 43.97
CA GLN A 5 24.86 -30.89 42.53
C GLN A 5 23.52 -30.93 41.77
N ALA A 6 22.56 -31.74 42.21
CA ALA A 6 21.24 -31.80 41.59
C ALA A 6 20.46 -30.49 41.77
N VAL A 7 20.59 -29.86 42.94
CA VAL A 7 19.97 -28.54 43.22
C VAL A 7 20.56 -27.45 42.33
N GLY A 8 21.88 -27.46 42.11
CA GLY A 8 22.54 -26.52 41.21
C GLY A 8 22.09 -26.67 39.74
N ALA A 9 22.01 -27.91 39.25
CA ALA A 9 21.60 -28.19 37.87
C ALA A 9 20.16 -27.76 37.57
N ILE A 10 19.23 -27.97 38.51
CA ILE A 10 17.84 -27.51 38.39
C ILE A 10 17.79 -25.98 38.31
N GLY A 11 18.61 -25.28 39.11
CA GLY A 11 18.72 -23.82 39.08
C GLY A 11 19.22 -23.28 37.73
N THR A 12 20.22 -23.92 37.12
CA THR A 12 20.76 -23.52 35.81
C THR A 12 19.74 -23.75 34.69
N ILE A 13 19.03 -24.88 34.70
CA ILE A 13 17.98 -25.17 33.70
C ILE A 13 16.83 -24.17 33.83
N ALA A 14 16.37 -23.89 35.05
CA ALA A 14 15.33 -22.90 35.29
C ALA A 14 15.76 -21.50 34.84
N GLY A 15 17.00 -21.09 35.13
CA GLY A 15 17.57 -19.82 34.67
C GLY A 15 17.62 -19.71 33.15
N ALA A 16 18.10 -20.74 32.46
CA ALA A 16 18.15 -20.78 31.00
C ALA A 16 16.74 -20.73 30.36
N ALA A 17 15.76 -21.42 30.95
CA ALA A 17 14.38 -21.38 30.50
C ALA A 17 13.76 -19.99 30.64
N ILE A 18 14.00 -19.30 31.77
CA ILE A 18 13.51 -17.92 31.98
C ILE A 18 14.10 -16.97 30.95
N VAL A 19 15.40 -17.06 30.66
CA VAL A 19 16.05 -16.22 29.63
C VAL A 19 15.48 -16.49 28.24
N ALA A 20 15.28 -17.76 27.87
CA ALA A 20 14.69 -18.13 26.58
C ALA A 20 13.26 -17.60 26.43
N ILE A 21 12.43 -17.73 27.48
CA ILE A 21 11.07 -17.19 27.52
C ILE A 21 11.10 -15.65 27.40
N SER A 22 12.03 -14.99 28.09
CA SER A 22 12.17 -13.53 28.06
C SER A 22 12.56 -13.02 26.68
N LEU A 23 13.50 -13.70 26.00
CA LEU A 23 13.87 -13.40 24.61
C LEU A 23 12.69 -13.61 23.64
N PHE A 24 11.89 -14.67 23.85
CA PHE A 24 10.69 -14.92 23.07
C PHE A 24 9.67 -13.79 23.24
N PHE A 25 9.37 -13.38 24.48
CA PHE A 25 8.45 -12.27 24.77
C PHE A 25 8.98 -10.93 24.25
N ALA A 26 10.27 -10.64 24.40
CA ALA A 26 10.87 -9.41 23.87
C ALA A 26 10.75 -9.35 22.33
N GLY A 27 11.03 -10.46 21.64
CA GLY A 27 10.83 -10.56 20.19
C GLY A 27 9.37 -10.38 19.78
N TYR A 28 8.44 -10.96 20.54
CA TYR A 28 7.01 -10.81 20.34
C TYR A 28 6.56 -9.35 20.54
N GLN A 29 7.01 -8.69 21.60
CA GLN A 29 6.68 -7.30 21.93
C GLN A 29 7.21 -6.31 20.87
N ILE A 30 8.45 -6.49 20.40
CA ILE A 30 9.00 -5.68 19.29
C ILE A 30 8.15 -5.83 18.03
N ARG A 31 7.62 -7.04 17.77
CA ARG A 31 6.75 -7.29 16.62
C ARG A 31 5.39 -6.62 16.78
N GLU A 32 4.79 -6.66 17.97
CA GLU A 32 3.54 -5.95 18.26
C GLU A 32 3.71 -4.43 18.18
N ASP A 33 4.78 -3.88 18.75
CA ASP A 33 5.06 -2.43 18.68
C ASP A 33 5.21 -1.94 17.25
N LYS A 34 5.93 -2.69 16.40
CA LYS A 34 6.04 -2.39 14.97
C LYS A 34 4.68 -2.40 14.28
N ARG A 35 3.82 -3.37 14.61
CA ARG A 35 2.45 -3.45 14.07
C ARG A 35 1.58 -2.30 14.53
N ASN A 36 1.65 -1.92 15.81
CA ASN A 36 0.89 -0.80 16.36
C ASN A 36 1.30 0.53 15.73
N ARG A 37 2.61 0.77 15.56
CA ARG A 37 3.11 1.96 14.85
C ARG A 37 2.68 1.98 13.38
N ALA A 38 2.79 0.84 12.68
CA ALA A 38 2.34 0.73 11.30
C ALA A 38 0.82 0.99 11.16
N ALA A 39 0.02 0.47 12.09
CA ALA A 39 -1.42 0.68 12.12
C ALA A 39 -1.77 2.15 12.39
N ALA A 40 -1.06 2.82 13.31
CA ALA A 40 -1.24 4.25 13.57
C ALA A 40 -0.91 5.11 12.33
N VAL A 41 0.25 4.87 11.70
CA VAL A 41 0.63 5.60 10.47
C VAL A 41 -0.38 5.35 9.35
N LEU A 42 -0.84 4.10 9.18
CA LEU A 42 -1.85 3.78 8.16
C LEU A 42 -3.19 4.44 8.47
N LYS A 43 -3.59 4.51 9.75
CA LYS A 43 -4.81 5.20 10.19
C LYS A 43 -4.71 6.69 9.86
N ASP A 44 -3.62 7.35 10.22
CA ASP A 44 -3.46 8.79 9.98
C ASP A 44 -3.48 9.10 8.48
N LEU A 45 -2.79 8.30 7.67
CA LEU A 45 -2.82 8.42 6.21
C LEU A 45 -4.22 8.18 5.64
N PHE A 46 -4.96 7.23 6.20
CA PHE A 46 -6.33 6.96 5.79
C PHE A 46 -7.28 8.09 6.18
N ASP A 47 -7.19 8.60 7.41
CA ASP A 47 -7.97 9.74 7.89
C ASP A 47 -7.68 10.98 7.02
N GLU A 48 -6.43 11.17 6.64
CA GLU A 48 -6.03 12.22 5.71
C GLU A 48 -6.66 12.01 4.34
N LEU A 49 -6.55 10.82 3.72
CA LEU A 49 -7.19 10.48 2.44
C LEU A 49 -8.72 10.57 2.50
N ALA A 50 -9.30 10.26 3.65
CA ALA A 50 -10.72 10.31 3.94
C ALA A 50 -11.21 11.71 4.34
N SER A 51 -10.32 12.70 4.49
CA SER A 51 -10.71 14.08 4.77
C SER A 51 -11.63 14.65 3.67
N ASP A 52 -12.54 15.53 4.03
CA ASP A 52 -13.50 16.12 3.09
C ASP A 52 -12.84 16.80 1.88
N PRO A 53 -11.72 17.55 2.02
CA PRO A 53 -11.02 18.11 0.88
C PRO A 53 -10.55 17.05 -0.13
N ASN A 54 -10.08 15.91 0.36
CA ASN A 54 -9.59 14.81 -0.47
C ASN A 54 -10.73 14.03 -1.10
N ARG A 55 -11.77 13.70 -0.32
CA ARG A 55 -12.98 13.07 -0.85
C ARG A 55 -13.62 13.92 -1.95
N ASN A 56 -13.73 15.23 -1.75
CA ASN A 56 -14.24 16.15 -2.77
C ASN A 56 -13.36 16.17 -4.02
N THR A 57 -12.04 16.09 -3.84
CA THR A 57 -11.09 16.03 -4.98
C THR A 57 -11.22 14.72 -5.74
N LEU A 58 -11.25 13.58 -5.04
CA LEU A 58 -11.45 12.25 -5.62
C LEU A 58 -12.78 12.17 -6.38
N ASN A 59 -13.87 12.66 -5.78
CA ASN A 59 -15.17 12.72 -6.43
C ASN A 59 -15.12 13.56 -7.70
N LYS A 60 -14.49 14.73 -7.67
CA LYS A 60 -14.30 15.55 -8.89
C LYS A 60 -13.51 14.81 -9.94
N VAL A 61 -12.40 14.17 -9.57
CA VAL A 61 -11.55 13.37 -10.47
C VAL A 61 -12.35 12.25 -11.15
N TYR A 62 -13.20 11.54 -10.40
CA TYR A 62 -14.00 10.45 -10.96
C TYR A 62 -15.05 10.94 -11.98
N HIS A 63 -15.53 12.17 -11.82
CA HIS A 63 -16.49 12.79 -12.75
C HIS A 63 -15.83 13.64 -13.86
N LEU A 64 -14.50 13.71 -13.93
CA LEU A 64 -13.81 14.40 -15.02
C LEU A 64 -14.08 13.69 -16.35
N LYS A 65 -14.65 14.44 -17.31
CA LYS A 65 -14.80 13.99 -18.71
C LYS A 65 -13.49 14.09 -19.48
N ASN A 66 -12.67 15.11 -19.21
CA ASN A 66 -11.42 15.36 -19.88
C ASN A 66 -10.34 15.85 -18.90
N VAL A 67 -9.23 15.13 -18.84
CA VAL A 67 -8.12 15.36 -17.92
C VAL A 67 -7.09 16.35 -18.49
N LYS A 68 -7.22 16.74 -19.77
CA LYS A 68 -6.25 17.63 -20.44
C LYS A 68 -6.34 19.09 -19.98
N ASN A 69 -7.54 19.53 -19.57
CA ASN A 69 -7.85 20.92 -19.22
C ASN A 69 -8.22 21.05 -17.74
N ILE A 70 -7.32 20.61 -16.87
CA ILE A 70 -7.49 20.78 -15.42
C ILE A 70 -7.03 22.19 -15.06
N GLY A 71 -7.90 22.98 -14.42
CA GLY A 71 -7.51 24.29 -13.88
C GLY A 71 -6.48 24.17 -12.75
N GLN A 72 -5.60 25.16 -12.60
CA GLN A 72 -4.46 25.15 -11.67
C GLN A 72 -4.84 24.75 -10.23
N LYS A 73 -5.99 25.22 -9.73
CA LYS A 73 -6.48 24.88 -8.38
C LYS A 73 -6.83 23.40 -8.22
N LEU A 74 -7.32 22.74 -9.27
CA LEU A 74 -7.61 21.31 -9.24
C LEU A 74 -6.34 20.49 -9.48
N ASP A 75 -5.39 21.00 -10.28
CA ASP A 75 -4.06 20.40 -10.50
C ASP A 75 -3.34 20.19 -9.17
N GLN A 76 -3.23 21.25 -8.36
CA GLN A 76 -2.60 21.18 -7.03
C GLN A 76 -3.27 20.15 -6.11
N LYS A 77 -4.60 20.09 -6.10
CA LYS A 77 -5.33 19.11 -5.28
C LYS A 77 -5.11 17.68 -5.77
N ILE A 78 -5.06 17.47 -7.08
CA ILE A 78 -4.73 16.17 -7.66
C ILE A 78 -3.31 15.78 -7.29
N GLU A 79 -2.34 16.69 -7.36
CA GLU A 79 -0.97 16.44 -6.94
C GLU A 79 -0.88 16.02 -5.46
N MET A 80 -1.61 16.70 -4.57
CA MET A 80 -1.65 16.30 -3.16
C MET A 80 -2.16 14.86 -2.98
N VAL A 81 -3.23 14.48 -3.69
CA VAL A 81 -3.77 13.11 -3.62
C VAL A 81 -2.79 12.10 -4.23
N VAL A 82 -2.17 12.42 -5.37
CA VAL A 82 -1.13 11.58 -5.98
C VAL A 82 0.02 11.36 -5.01
N ASN A 83 0.53 12.42 -4.37
CA ASN A 83 1.65 12.34 -3.44
C ASN A 83 1.32 11.48 -2.21
N ARG A 84 0.10 11.54 -1.70
CA ARG A 84 -0.34 10.68 -0.58
C ARG A 84 -0.43 9.22 -0.96
N LEU A 85 -0.97 8.93 -2.15
CA LEU A 85 -1.03 7.56 -2.66
C LEU A 85 0.37 7.04 -3.07
N GLU A 86 1.27 7.91 -3.52
CA GLU A 86 2.68 7.60 -3.76
C GLU A 86 3.37 7.24 -2.45
N LEU A 87 3.16 8.03 -1.40
CA LEU A 87 3.68 7.77 -0.05
C LEU A 87 3.19 6.43 0.49
N LEU A 88 1.90 6.10 0.28
CA LEU A 88 1.37 4.77 0.61
C LEU A 88 2.14 3.66 -0.11
N GLY A 89 2.38 3.83 -1.41
CA GLY A 89 3.17 2.90 -2.22
C GLY A 89 4.58 2.71 -1.66
N ILE A 90 5.26 3.79 -1.30
CA ILE A 90 6.60 3.78 -0.67
C ILE A 90 6.58 3.01 0.65
N MET A 91 5.60 3.29 1.51
CA MET A 91 5.48 2.64 2.83
C MET A 91 5.20 1.14 2.71
N VAL A 92 4.40 0.73 1.72
CA VAL A 92 4.13 -0.68 1.44
C VAL A 92 5.35 -1.38 0.86
N GLU A 93 6.06 -0.75 -0.08
CA GLU A 93 7.27 -1.32 -0.66
C GLU A 93 8.39 -1.47 0.39
N GLY A 94 8.58 -0.45 1.23
CA GLY A 94 9.53 -0.44 2.33
C GLY A 94 9.14 -1.36 3.51
N ARG A 95 8.01 -2.08 3.42
CA ARG A 95 7.47 -2.95 4.48
C ARG A 95 7.24 -2.22 5.81
N ILE A 96 7.06 -0.90 5.76
CA ILE A 96 6.64 -0.09 6.91
C ILE A 96 5.19 -0.42 7.24
N ILE A 97 4.37 -0.58 6.21
CA ILE A 97 2.98 -1.03 6.30
C ILE A 97 2.86 -2.41 5.67
N GLU A 98 2.16 -3.33 6.35
CA GLU A 98 1.87 -4.65 5.78
C GLU A 98 1.00 -4.50 4.53
N GLU A 99 1.51 -4.96 3.37
CA GLU A 99 0.84 -4.84 2.07
C GLU A 99 -0.63 -5.31 2.13
N LYS A 100 -0.89 -6.45 2.77
CA LYS A 100 -2.24 -7.01 2.92
C LYS A 100 -3.19 -6.06 3.65
N MET A 101 -2.70 -5.32 4.65
CA MET A 101 -3.50 -4.37 5.42
C MET A 101 -3.83 -3.15 4.57
N ALA A 102 -2.85 -2.57 3.89
CA ALA A 102 -3.03 -1.43 3.00
C ALA A 102 -4.04 -1.74 1.86
N LEU A 103 -3.89 -2.92 1.23
CA LEU A 103 -4.73 -3.35 0.11
C LEU A 103 -6.19 -3.61 0.52
N LYS A 104 -6.41 -4.10 1.74
CA LYS A 104 -7.77 -4.27 2.31
C LYS A 104 -8.42 -2.91 2.59
N LEU A 105 -7.67 -1.97 3.15
CA LEU A 105 -8.21 -0.70 3.62
C LEU A 105 -8.61 0.22 2.46
N VAL A 106 -7.76 0.37 1.44
CA VAL A 106 -7.97 1.33 0.34
C VAL A 106 -8.74 0.71 -0.84
N ARG A 107 -9.39 -0.44 -0.61
CA ARG A 107 -10.01 -1.35 -1.59
C ARG A 107 -10.48 -0.66 -2.88
N GLY A 108 -9.74 -0.84 -3.97
CA GLY A 108 -10.16 -0.40 -5.30
C GLY A 108 -9.97 1.08 -5.62
N GLN A 109 -9.78 1.96 -4.63
CA GLN A 109 -9.59 3.39 -4.90
C GLN A 109 -8.36 3.70 -5.75
N PRO A 110 -7.18 3.07 -5.56
CA PRO A 110 -6.02 3.32 -6.41
C PRO A 110 -6.30 2.96 -7.87
N LEU A 111 -7.03 1.87 -8.10
CA LEU A 111 -7.43 1.42 -9.45
C LEU A 111 -8.33 2.46 -10.13
N ARG A 112 -9.35 2.95 -9.42
CA ARG A 112 -10.27 4.00 -9.92
C ARG A 112 -9.53 5.29 -10.22
N PHE A 113 -8.66 5.70 -9.30
CA PHE A 113 -7.88 6.93 -9.42
C PHE A 113 -6.89 6.87 -10.58
N TRP A 114 -6.13 5.78 -10.70
CA TRP A 114 -5.22 5.57 -11.81
C TRP A 114 -5.95 5.54 -13.14
N TYR A 115 -7.06 4.81 -13.23
CA TYR A 115 -7.85 4.72 -14.47
C TYR A 115 -8.26 6.10 -14.99
N LYS A 116 -8.66 7.01 -14.10
CA LYS A 116 -9.07 8.37 -14.47
C LYS A 116 -7.88 9.29 -14.77
N LEU A 117 -6.78 9.18 -14.01
CA LEU A 117 -5.67 10.13 -14.10
C LEU A 117 -4.47 9.65 -14.92
N GLU A 118 -4.51 8.46 -15.50
CA GLU A 118 -3.38 7.91 -16.25
C GLU A 118 -2.84 8.87 -17.32
N SER A 119 -3.73 9.49 -18.11
CA SER A 119 -3.30 10.44 -19.14
C SER A 119 -2.61 11.67 -18.55
N TYR A 120 -3.06 12.11 -17.38
CA TYR A 120 -2.47 13.21 -16.64
C TYR A 120 -1.10 12.85 -16.05
N ILE A 121 -0.99 11.69 -15.41
CA ILE A 121 0.26 11.16 -14.86
C ILE A 121 1.29 11.01 -15.98
N ASN A 122 0.90 10.47 -17.13
CA ASN A 122 1.78 10.33 -18.29
C ASN A 122 2.22 11.68 -18.86
N LYS A 123 1.36 12.70 -18.84
CA LYS A 123 1.74 14.07 -19.21
C LYS A 123 2.78 14.65 -18.25
N LYS A 124 2.58 14.50 -16.93
CA LYS A 124 3.53 14.97 -15.89
C LYS A 124 4.86 14.22 -15.92
N ARG A 125 4.89 12.94 -16.32
CA ARG A 125 6.13 12.16 -16.55
C ARG A 125 6.98 12.62 -17.73
N GLY A 126 6.45 13.50 -18.58
CA GLY A 126 7.15 14.04 -19.73
C GLY A 126 7.26 13.06 -20.92
N PRO A 127 8.07 13.40 -21.94
CA PRO A 127 8.19 12.62 -23.16
C PRO A 127 8.58 11.17 -22.87
N LYS A 128 7.87 10.21 -23.47
CA LYS A 128 8.10 8.76 -23.34
C LYS A 128 7.79 8.18 -21.95
N GLY A 129 7.16 8.91 -21.04
CA GLY A 129 6.75 8.39 -19.72
C GLY A 129 7.91 7.92 -18.85
N ARG A 130 9.10 8.52 -19.01
CA ARG A 130 10.35 8.11 -18.35
C ARG A 130 10.57 8.77 -16.99
N GLY A 131 9.76 9.77 -16.62
CA GLY A 131 9.85 10.41 -15.30
C GLY A 131 9.44 9.48 -14.15
N HIS A 132 9.96 9.77 -12.95
CA HIS A 132 9.66 9.03 -11.72
C HIS A 132 8.32 9.40 -11.07
N TYR A 133 7.56 10.33 -11.66
CA TYR A 133 6.30 10.81 -11.11
C TYR A 133 5.28 9.68 -10.94
N ALA A 134 4.68 9.56 -9.75
CA ALA A 134 3.67 8.56 -9.44
C ALA A 134 4.11 7.09 -9.68
N ARG A 135 5.39 6.77 -9.48
CA ARG A 135 5.96 5.43 -9.72
C ARG A 135 5.48 4.42 -8.68
N PHE A 136 5.53 4.78 -7.40
CA PHE A 136 5.13 3.89 -6.31
C PHE A 136 3.61 3.68 -6.30
N LEU A 137 2.84 4.67 -6.72
CA LEU A 137 1.41 4.56 -6.99
C LEU A 137 1.13 3.57 -8.13
N GLU A 138 1.89 3.64 -9.22
CA GLU A 138 1.80 2.66 -10.31
C GLU A 138 2.02 1.23 -9.79
N ASP A 139 3.12 0.99 -9.08
CA ASP A 139 3.39 -0.32 -8.48
C ASP A 139 2.25 -0.76 -7.53
N TYR A 140 1.75 0.16 -6.71
CA TYR A 140 0.64 -0.12 -5.80
C TYR A 140 -0.66 -0.48 -6.53
N VAL A 141 -0.94 0.11 -7.69
CA VAL A 141 -2.07 -0.25 -8.56
C VAL A 141 -1.91 -1.66 -9.13
N ILE A 142 -0.70 -2.06 -9.53
CA ILE A 142 -0.41 -3.43 -9.99
C ILE A 142 -0.69 -4.42 -8.85
N ARG A 143 -0.15 -4.16 -7.66
CA ARG A 143 -0.35 -5.02 -6.48
C ARG A 143 -1.82 -5.12 -6.10
N SER A 144 -2.54 -3.98 -6.13
CA SER A 144 -3.99 -3.92 -5.93
C SER A 144 -4.75 -4.77 -6.94
N THR A 145 -4.37 -4.73 -8.21
CA THR A 145 -4.97 -5.58 -9.27
C THR A 145 -4.78 -7.05 -8.95
N LYS A 146 -3.54 -7.46 -8.66
CA LYS A 146 -3.19 -8.86 -8.35
C LYS A 146 -3.92 -9.36 -7.10
N TYR A 147 -4.01 -8.51 -6.07
CA TYR A 147 -4.72 -8.85 -4.84
C TYR A 147 -6.21 -9.08 -5.08
N GLN A 148 -6.87 -8.20 -5.84
CA GLN A 148 -8.29 -8.40 -6.17
C GLN A 148 -8.51 -9.67 -6.98
N MET A 149 -7.65 -9.96 -7.96
CA MET A 149 -7.70 -11.21 -8.72
C MET A 149 -7.56 -12.46 -7.83
N ALA A 150 -6.75 -12.39 -6.77
CA ALA A 150 -6.42 -13.54 -5.94
C ALA A 150 -7.36 -13.74 -4.74
N LYS A 151 -8.00 -12.67 -4.24
CA LYS A 151 -8.68 -12.66 -2.94
C LYS A 151 -10.11 -12.14 -2.96
N VAL A 152 -10.55 -11.52 -4.06
CA VAL A 152 -11.88 -10.92 -4.16
C VAL A 152 -12.66 -11.67 -5.26
N PRO A 153 -13.90 -12.12 -4.98
CA PRO A 153 -14.78 -12.69 -6.00
C PRO A 153 -14.97 -11.73 -7.18
N GLU A 154 -15.10 -12.27 -8.39
CA GLU A 154 -15.13 -11.47 -9.62
C GLU A 154 -16.32 -10.49 -9.67
N GLU A 155 -17.44 -10.87 -9.04
CA GLU A 155 -18.64 -10.06 -8.91
C GLU A 155 -18.35 -8.77 -8.13
N GLU A 156 -17.44 -8.84 -7.16
CA GLU A 156 -17.03 -7.76 -6.27
C GLU A 156 -15.79 -6.99 -6.77
N TRP A 157 -15.28 -7.30 -7.96
CA TRP A 157 -14.15 -6.57 -8.52
C TRP A 157 -14.49 -5.10 -8.74
N THR A 158 -13.48 -4.24 -8.56
CA THR A 158 -13.68 -2.80 -8.66
C THR A 158 -14.16 -2.39 -10.05
N ARG A 159 -15.30 -1.70 -10.08
CA ARG A 159 -15.88 -1.11 -11.30
C ARG A 159 -15.87 0.42 -11.23
N LEU A 160 -15.82 1.06 -12.40
CA LEU A 160 -16.04 2.49 -12.61
C LEU A 160 -16.54 2.71 -14.03
N ASP A 161 -17.59 3.52 -14.21
CA ASP A 161 -18.22 3.81 -15.52
C ASP A 161 -18.58 2.55 -16.32
N GLY A 162 -19.09 1.51 -15.65
CA GLY A 162 -19.40 0.22 -16.28
C GLY A 162 -18.18 -0.65 -16.63
N VAL A 163 -16.95 -0.13 -16.45
CA VAL A 163 -15.72 -0.88 -16.74
C VAL A 163 -15.28 -1.67 -15.51
N ASN A 164 -15.02 -2.97 -15.70
CA ASN A 164 -14.33 -3.78 -14.71
C ASN A 164 -12.83 -3.45 -14.74
N LEU A 165 -12.37 -2.70 -13.74
CA LEU A 165 -11.01 -2.18 -13.69
C LEU A 165 -9.98 -3.29 -13.51
N VAL A 166 -10.31 -4.33 -12.74
CA VAL A 166 -9.40 -5.47 -12.53
C VAL A 166 -9.15 -6.19 -13.86
N LYS A 167 -10.18 -6.45 -14.67
CA LYS A 167 -10.03 -6.99 -16.04
C LYS A 167 -9.22 -6.06 -16.93
N HIS A 168 -9.52 -4.75 -16.89
CA HIS A 168 -8.80 -3.74 -17.67
C HIS A 168 -7.29 -3.77 -17.37
N PHE A 169 -6.91 -3.73 -16.09
CA PHE A 169 -5.52 -3.73 -15.68
C PHE A 169 -4.83 -5.08 -15.85
N LYS A 170 -5.52 -6.21 -15.61
CA LYS A 170 -5.02 -7.57 -15.90
C LYS A 170 -4.51 -7.69 -17.33
N LYS A 171 -5.35 -7.32 -18.31
CA LYS A 171 -4.99 -7.37 -19.75
C LYS A 171 -3.75 -6.53 -20.07
N ARG A 172 -3.52 -5.44 -19.34
CA ARG A 172 -2.36 -4.57 -19.54
C ARG A 172 -1.10 -5.12 -18.89
N ILE A 173 -1.22 -5.73 -17.72
CA ILE A 173 -0.13 -6.44 -17.04
C ILE A 173 0.35 -7.60 -17.92
N GLU A 174 -0.57 -8.41 -18.46
CA GLU A 174 -0.26 -9.54 -19.34
C GLU A 174 0.41 -9.12 -20.65
N LYS A 175 -0.01 -7.98 -21.23
CA LYS A 175 0.61 -7.43 -22.44
C LYS A 175 1.97 -6.76 -22.19
N GLY A 176 2.51 -6.81 -20.97
CA GLY A 176 3.76 -6.14 -20.62
C GLY A 176 3.70 -4.61 -20.78
N LYS A 177 2.50 -4.03 -20.87
CA LYS A 177 2.31 -2.57 -21.02
C LYS A 177 2.65 -1.81 -19.75
N TRP A 178 2.79 -2.52 -18.64
CA TRP A 178 3.34 -2.00 -17.39
C TRP A 178 4.79 -2.44 -17.33
N ARG A 179 5.70 -1.47 -17.40
CA ARG A 179 7.13 -1.77 -17.32
C ARG A 179 7.39 -2.39 -15.96
N LYS A 180 7.95 -3.61 -15.94
CA LYS A 180 8.62 -4.13 -14.74
C LYS A 180 9.79 -3.20 -14.47
N TRP A 181 9.58 -2.19 -13.63
CA TRP A 181 10.68 -1.44 -13.06
C TRP A 181 11.46 -2.41 -12.18
N LYS A 182 12.60 -2.87 -12.67
CA LYS A 182 13.56 -3.58 -11.82
C LYS A 182 14.12 -2.53 -10.87
N HIS A 183 13.86 -2.68 -9.58
CA HIS A 183 14.55 -1.89 -8.58
C HIS A 183 16.04 -2.27 -8.66
N PRO A 184 16.97 -1.32 -8.76
CA PRO A 184 18.36 -1.63 -8.48
C PRO A 184 18.40 -2.22 -7.07
N LYS A 185 19.00 -3.41 -6.96
CA LYS A 185 19.19 -4.08 -5.68
C LYS A 185 20.12 -3.27 -4.79
#